data_AF-A0A0D0E4U9-F1
#
_entry.id   AF-A0A0D0E4U9-F1
#
_cell.length_a   1.000
_cell.length_b   1.000
_cell.length_c   1.000
_cell.angle_alpha   90.00
_cell.angle_beta   90.00
_cell.angle_gamma   90.00
#
_symmetry.space_group_name_H-M   'P 1'
#
loop_
_entity.id
_entity.type
_entity.pdbx_description
1 polymer ?
#
loop_
_entity_poly.entity_id
_entity_poly.type
_entity_poly.pdbx_seq_one_letter_code
_entity_poly.pdbx_strand_id
1 'polypeptide(L)'
;MQQALNEALSESCVPVQTAFCVGCVLVVRLPGEQPAVTLATGYSRELPGNTHAEANALTKAQNLSEPCLAALFPSISPTPSIEDLLSHTDVYTTLEPCSIRTSGLPACADALRKAGIKRCIIGVGEPDDFVKCEGAQKLKDAGVDVVWLKGLEKKCLAAARKGQHCARE
;
A
#
# COMPACT_ATOMS: atom_id res chain seq x y z
N MET A 1 6.91 7.39 -0.86
CA MET A 1 5.99 7.94 0.17
C MET A 1 5.22 9.18 -0.27
N GLN A 2 5.85 10.25 -0.80
CA GLN A 2 5.09 11.45 -1.20
C GLN A 2 3.96 11.13 -2.20
N GLN A 3 4.19 10.24 -3.16
CA GLN A 3 3.15 9.76 -4.07
C GLN A 3 2.01 9.03 -3.34
N ALA A 4 2.31 8.17 -2.36
CA ALA A 4 1.29 7.52 -1.53
C ALA A 4 0.46 8.54 -0.72
N LEU A 5 1.09 9.61 -0.20
CA LEU A 5 0.38 10.72 0.42
C LEU A 5 -0.54 11.43 -0.56
N ASN A 6 -0.10 11.65 -1.81
CA ASN A 6 -0.93 12.29 -2.83
C ASN A 6 -2.17 11.44 -3.14
N GLU A 7 -2.03 10.10 -3.22
CA GLU A 7 -3.15 9.17 -3.38
C GLU A 7 -4.15 9.30 -2.22
N ALA A 8 -3.67 9.30 -0.97
CA ALA A 8 -4.51 9.44 0.23
C ALA A 8 -5.20 10.81 0.32
N LEU A 9 -4.53 11.88 -0.14
CA LEU A 9 -5.02 13.25 -0.07
C LEU A 9 -5.87 13.65 -1.28
N SER A 10 -5.88 12.84 -2.34
CA SER A 10 -6.66 13.09 -3.56
C SER A 10 -8.16 13.31 -3.28
N GLU A 11 -8.83 14.01 -4.17
CA GLU A 11 -10.29 14.18 -4.10
C GLU A 11 -11.03 12.85 -4.33
N SER A 12 -10.40 11.91 -5.05
CA SER A 12 -10.92 10.58 -5.30
C SER A 12 -10.93 9.69 -4.05
N CYS A 13 -10.00 9.90 -3.10
CA CYS A 13 -10.03 9.24 -1.80
C CYS A 13 -11.02 9.95 -0.87
N VAL A 14 -12.32 9.74 -1.15
CA VAL A 14 -13.43 10.35 -0.40
C VAL A 14 -13.40 9.85 1.05
N PRO A 15 -13.41 10.76 2.05
CA PRO A 15 -13.39 10.39 3.45
C PRO A 15 -14.76 9.88 3.94
N VAL A 16 -14.72 9.01 4.95
CA VAL A 16 -15.90 8.52 5.66
C VAL A 16 -15.62 8.50 7.16
N GLN A 17 -16.65 8.55 8.00
CA GLN A 17 -16.48 8.64 9.46
C GLN A 17 -15.97 7.33 10.09
N THR A 18 -16.10 6.20 9.39
CA THR A 18 -15.85 4.85 9.93
C THR A 18 -14.54 4.21 9.45
N ALA A 19 -13.77 4.88 8.60
CA ALA A 19 -12.54 4.35 8.04
C ALA A 19 -11.58 5.47 7.61
N PHE A 20 -10.29 5.16 7.57
CA PHE A 20 -9.24 6.11 7.19
C PHE A 20 -9.06 6.26 5.68
N CYS A 21 -8.52 7.41 5.26
CA CYS A 21 -7.97 7.63 3.91
C CYS A 21 -6.51 7.20 3.87
N VAL A 22 -6.23 6.11 3.17
CA VAL A 22 -4.88 5.53 3.05
C VAL A 22 -4.48 5.58 1.59
N GLY A 23 -3.19 5.76 1.32
CA GLY A 23 -2.60 5.64 0.00
C GLY A 23 -1.44 4.65 0.02
N CYS A 24 -1.26 3.94 -1.08
CA CYS A 24 -0.27 2.90 -1.27
C CYS A 24 0.37 3.02 -2.65
N VAL A 25 1.67 2.72 -2.75
CA VAL A 25 2.41 2.65 -4.01
C VAL A 25 3.31 1.42 -4.00
N LEU A 26 3.23 0.63 -5.05
CA LEU A 26 4.10 -0.50 -5.34
C LEU A 26 5.22 -0.06 -6.27
N VAL A 27 6.46 -0.13 -5.81
CA VAL A 27 7.64 0.30 -6.56
C VAL A 27 8.58 -0.88 -6.78
N VAL A 28 8.76 -1.27 -8.03
CA VAL A 28 9.68 -2.33 -8.43
C VAL A 28 11.11 -1.80 -8.49
N ARG A 29 12.04 -2.57 -7.91
CA ARG A 29 13.49 -2.32 -7.96
C ARG A 29 14.21 -3.57 -8.45
N LEU A 30 14.41 -3.66 -9.76
CA LEU A 30 15.15 -4.77 -10.35
C LEU A 30 16.67 -4.51 -10.24
N PRO A 31 17.48 -5.53 -9.92
CA PRO A 31 18.93 -5.37 -9.86
C PRO A 31 19.50 -4.89 -11.20
N GLY A 32 20.28 -3.80 -11.17
CA GLY A 32 20.89 -3.24 -12.38
C GLY A 32 20.00 -2.31 -13.20
N GLU A 33 18.69 -2.26 -12.91
CA GLU A 33 17.74 -1.37 -13.59
C GLU A 33 17.49 -0.10 -12.78
N GLN A 34 17.63 1.06 -13.45
CA GLN A 34 17.27 2.35 -12.88
C GLN A 34 16.60 3.24 -13.94
N PRO A 35 15.64 4.09 -13.55
CA PRO A 35 15.13 4.29 -12.20
C PRO A 35 14.19 3.16 -11.73
N ALA A 36 13.86 3.15 -10.43
CA ALA A 36 12.81 2.27 -9.92
C ALA A 36 11.46 2.60 -10.58
N VAL A 37 10.64 1.58 -10.86
CA VAL A 37 9.41 1.72 -11.63
C VAL A 37 8.21 1.60 -10.72
N THR A 38 7.24 2.51 -10.84
CA THR A 38 5.96 2.37 -10.14
C THR A 38 5.10 1.34 -10.88
N LEU A 39 4.83 0.21 -10.24
CA LEU A 39 4.02 -0.87 -10.79
C LEU A 39 2.53 -0.56 -10.70
N ALA A 40 2.09 -0.11 -9.53
CA ALA A 40 0.71 0.30 -9.30
C ALA A 40 0.63 1.24 -8.09
N THR A 41 -0.39 2.09 -8.06
CA THR A 41 -0.77 2.87 -6.87
C THR A 41 -2.07 2.34 -6.30
N GLY A 42 -2.54 2.83 -5.17
CA GLY A 42 -3.89 2.56 -4.70
C GLY A 42 -4.28 3.49 -3.57
N TYR A 43 -5.57 3.77 -3.43
CA TYR A 43 -6.11 4.50 -2.29
C TYR A 43 -7.33 3.80 -1.69
N SER A 44 -7.69 4.15 -0.46
CA SER A 44 -8.87 3.57 0.20
C SER A 44 -10.13 3.79 -0.63
N ARG A 45 -10.93 2.73 -0.82
CA ARG A 45 -12.23 2.75 -1.54
C ARG A 45 -12.13 3.09 -3.04
N GLU A 46 -10.95 2.89 -3.65
CA GLU A 46 -10.78 3.07 -5.09
C GLU A 46 -11.58 2.05 -5.92
N LEU A 47 -11.46 0.76 -5.59
CA LEU A 47 -12.18 -0.31 -6.28
C LEU A 47 -13.49 -0.66 -5.56
N PRO A 48 -14.50 -1.20 -6.27
CA PRO A 48 -15.78 -1.57 -5.68
C PRO A 48 -15.66 -2.46 -4.45
N GLY A 49 -16.51 -2.20 -3.44
CA GLY A 49 -16.51 -2.90 -2.16
C GLY A 49 -15.69 -2.18 -1.07
N ASN A 50 -15.58 -2.82 0.10
CA ASN A 50 -14.83 -2.25 1.23
C ASN A 50 -13.32 -2.48 1.07
N THR A 51 -12.70 -1.77 0.13
CA THR A 51 -11.30 -1.98 -0.28
C THR A 51 -10.33 -1.01 0.38
N HIS A 52 -9.14 -1.52 0.72
CA HIS A 52 -8.04 -0.76 1.30
C HIS A 52 -7.01 -0.41 0.22
N ALA A 53 -6.19 0.60 0.48
CA ALA A 53 -5.19 1.09 -0.47
C ALA A 53 -4.23 -0.01 -0.95
N GLU A 54 -3.70 -0.84 -0.05
CA GLU A 54 -2.77 -1.91 -0.40
C GLU A 54 -3.44 -3.02 -1.21
N ALA A 55 -4.69 -3.34 -0.88
CA ALA A 55 -5.48 -4.31 -1.64
C ALA A 55 -5.77 -3.82 -3.06
N ASN A 56 -6.07 -2.53 -3.22
CA ASN A 56 -6.30 -1.91 -4.52
C ASN A 56 -5.02 -1.88 -5.36
N ALA A 57 -3.90 -1.50 -4.77
CA ALA A 57 -2.61 -1.49 -5.46
C ALA A 57 -2.20 -2.89 -5.93
N LEU A 58 -2.33 -3.91 -5.07
CA LEU A 58 -2.08 -5.31 -5.45
C LEU A 58 -3.02 -5.79 -6.55
N THR A 59 -4.31 -5.50 -6.44
CA THR A 59 -5.30 -5.92 -7.43
C THR A 59 -5.01 -5.30 -8.79
N LYS A 60 -4.63 -4.01 -8.83
CA LYS A 60 -4.25 -3.35 -10.08
C LYS A 60 -2.97 -3.92 -10.67
N ALA A 61 -1.95 -4.19 -9.84
CA ALA A 61 -0.71 -4.82 -10.29
C ALA A 61 -0.97 -6.22 -10.88
N GLN A 62 -1.77 -7.05 -10.22
CA GLN A 62 -2.12 -8.41 -10.67
C GLN A 62 -2.93 -8.44 -11.97
N ASN A 63 -3.64 -7.36 -12.29
CA ASN A 63 -4.42 -7.23 -13.52
C ASN A 63 -3.67 -6.54 -14.68
N LEU A 64 -2.37 -6.23 -14.51
CA LEU A 64 -1.57 -5.69 -15.61
C LEU A 64 -1.40 -6.74 -16.70
N SER A 65 -1.69 -6.35 -17.94
CA SER A 65 -1.48 -7.19 -19.11
C SER A 65 -0.01 -7.22 -19.53
N GLU A 66 0.40 -8.25 -20.27
CA GLU A 66 1.76 -8.36 -20.78
C GLU A 66 2.22 -7.12 -21.56
N PRO A 67 1.41 -6.50 -22.45
CA PRO A 67 1.79 -5.24 -23.10
C PRO A 67 2.03 -4.09 -22.11
N CYS A 68 1.27 -4.01 -21.02
CA CYS A 68 1.49 -3.00 -19.99
C CYS A 68 2.79 -3.25 -19.24
N LEU A 69 3.10 -4.52 -18.91
CA LEU A 69 4.36 -4.89 -18.26
C LEU A 69 5.56 -4.60 -19.18
N ALA A 70 5.47 -4.95 -20.47
CA ALA A 70 6.51 -4.64 -21.45
C ALA A 70 6.72 -3.12 -21.62
N ALA A 71 5.64 -2.31 -21.55
CA ALA A 71 5.74 -0.86 -21.59
C ALA A 71 6.39 -0.26 -20.32
N LEU A 72 6.17 -0.88 -19.15
CA LEU A 72 6.80 -0.48 -17.89
C LEU A 72 8.29 -0.88 -17.82
N PHE A 73 8.65 -1.99 -18.49
CA PHE A 73 10.01 -2.56 -18.48
C PHE A 73 10.54 -2.79 -19.91
N PRO A 74 10.70 -1.74 -20.72
CA PRO A 74 11.04 -1.89 -22.15
C PRO A 74 12.45 -2.46 -22.40
N SER A 75 13.34 -2.39 -21.41
CA SER A 75 14.71 -2.90 -21.50
C SER A 75 14.85 -4.37 -21.08
N ILE A 76 13.78 -5.01 -20.62
CA ILE A 76 13.82 -6.37 -20.06
C ILE A 76 13.17 -7.34 -21.05
N SER A 77 13.93 -8.34 -21.48
CA SER A 77 13.45 -9.40 -22.37
C SER A 77 13.95 -10.77 -21.89
N PRO A 78 13.06 -11.76 -21.71
CA PRO A 78 11.60 -11.69 -21.91
C PRO A 78 10.90 -10.80 -20.88
N THR A 79 9.66 -10.37 -21.17
CA THR A 79 8.83 -9.59 -20.24
C THR A 79 8.71 -10.33 -18.91
N PRO A 80 9.04 -9.69 -17.77
CA PRO A 80 8.98 -10.35 -16.46
C PRO A 80 7.54 -10.64 -16.05
N SER A 81 7.33 -11.73 -15.32
CA SER A 81 6.00 -12.07 -14.78
C SER A 81 5.64 -11.16 -13.60
N ILE A 82 4.35 -11.06 -13.29
CA ILE A 82 3.90 -10.21 -12.18
C ILE A 82 4.41 -10.73 -10.83
N GLU A 83 4.53 -12.05 -10.65
CA GLU A 83 5.06 -12.67 -9.44
C GLU A 83 6.55 -12.31 -9.24
N ASP A 84 7.32 -12.33 -10.33
CA ASP A 84 8.73 -11.94 -10.31
C ASP A 84 8.87 -10.46 -9.91
N LEU A 85 8.11 -9.58 -10.57
CA LEU A 85 8.09 -8.14 -10.25
C LEU A 85 7.69 -7.86 -8.79
N LEU A 86 6.67 -8.54 -8.27
CA LEU A 86 6.22 -8.38 -6.88
C LEU A 86 7.30 -8.82 -5.88
N SER A 87 8.10 -9.84 -6.19
CA SER A 87 9.22 -10.24 -5.34
C SER A 87 10.34 -9.18 -5.23
N HIS A 88 10.42 -8.29 -6.22
CA HIS A 88 11.32 -7.14 -6.29
C HIS A 88 10.63 -5.80 -5.94
N THR A 89 9.44 -5.85 -5.36
CA THR A 89 8.64 -4.66 -5.07
C THR A 89 8.78 -4.19 -3.62
N ASP A 90 9.07 -2.89 -3.47
CA ASP A 90 8.89 -2.13 -2.25
C ASP A 90 7.45 -1.61 -2.16
N VAL A 91 6.80 -1.84 -1.02
CA VAL A 91 5.48 -1.26 -0.73
C VAL A 91 5.67 0.03 0.06
N TYR A 92 5.12 1.15 -0.40
CA TYR A 92 5.01 2.37 0.40
C TYR A 92 3.55 2.59 0.77
N THR A 93 3.21 2.51 2.04
CA THR A 93 1.84 2.77 2.53
C THR A 93 1.84 3.89 3.57
N THR A 94 0.84 4.78 3.49
CA THR A 94 0.75 5.92 4.42
C THR A 94 0.39 5.49 5.84
N LEU A 95 -0.29 4.36 6.00
CA LEU A 95 -0.74 3.83 7.30
C LEU A 95 -0.30 2.37 7.43
N GLU A 96 -0.15 1.87 8.65
CA GLU A 96 0.16 0.46 8.88
C GLU A 96 -0.85 -0.46 8.18
N PRO A 97 -0.39 -1.46 7.39
CA PRO A 97 -1.29 -2.42 6.77
C PRO A 97 -2.12 -3.15 7.81
N CYS A 98 -3.45 -3.23 7.63
CA CYS A 98 -4.29 -3.87 8.62
C CYS A 98 -3.92 -5.35 8.87
N SER A 99 -4.00 -5.78 10.13
CA SER A 99 -3.79 -7.17 10.56
C SER A 99 -5.06 -8.03 10.52
N ILE A 100 -6.24 -7.41 10.50
CA ILE A 100 -7.55 -8.05 10.44
C ILE A 100 -8.53 -7.18 9.65
N ARG A 101 -9.54 -7.80 9.04
CA ARG A 101 -10.63 -7.10 8.35
C ARG A 101 -11.97 -7.71 8.72
N THR A 102 -12.94 -6.85 9.00
CA THR A 102 -14.32 -7.26 9.26
C THR A 102 -15.11 -7.55 7.99
N SER A 103 -14.60 -7.13 6.82
CA SER A 103 -15.26 -7.31 5.52
C SER A 103 -15.14 -8.71 4.92
N GLY A 104 -14.46 -9.65 5.58
CA GLY A 104 -14.19 -11.01 5.08
C GLY A 104 -13.11 -11.11 4.00
N LEU A 105 -12.56 -9.98 3.54
CA LEU A 105 -11.41 -9.95 2.64
C LEU A 105 -10.10 -10.20 3.42
N PRO A 106 -9.05 -10.77 2.80
CA PRO A 106 -7.76 -10.94 3.46
C PRO A 106 -7.22 -9.61 4.02
N ALA A 107 -6.62 -9.69 5.20
CA ALA A 107 -5.91 -8.56 5.80
C ALA A 107 -4.80 -8.07 4.87
N CYS A 108 -4.53 -6.76 4.85
CA CYS A 108 -3.52 -6.19 3.95
C CYS A 108 -2.14 -6.80 4.22
N ALA A 109 -1.76 -6.99 5.48
CA ALA A 109 -0.50 -7.66 5.85
C ALA A 109 -0.40 -9.08 5.26
N ASP A 110 -1.48 -9.87 5.32
CA ASP A 110 -1.51 -11.22 4.76
C ASP A 110 -1.46 -11.23 3.23
N ALA A 111 -2.14 -10.28 2.59
CA ALA A 111 -2.14 -10.12 1.13
C ALA A 111 -0.76 -9.73 0.59
N LEU A 112 -0.09 -8.76 1.22
CA LEU A 112 1.27 -8.35 0.86
C LEU A 112 2.27 -9.50 1.02
N ARG A 113 2.18 -10.25 2.13
CA ARG A 113 2.98 -11.46 2.36
C ARG A 113 2.75 -12.48 1.25
N LYS A 114 1.50 -12.79 0.94
CA LYS A 114 1.13 -13.79 -0.09
C LYS A 114 1.61 -13.36 -1.49
N ALA A 115 1.65 -12.06 -1.76
CA ALA A 115 2.17 -11.49 -3.00
C ALA A 115 3.70 -11.60 -3.14
N GLY A 116 4.42 -12.05 -2.11
CA GLY A 116 5.87 -12.25 -2.17
C GLY A 116 6.69 -10.97 -1.93
N ILE A 117 6.05 -9.87 -1.52
CA ILE A 117 6.69 -8.61 -1.17
C ILE A 117 7.76 -8.86 -0.11
N LYS A 118 8.95 -8.27 -0.30
CA LYS A 118 10.09 -8.40 0.62
C LYS A 118 10.31 -7.17 1.48
N ARG A 119 9.73 -6.03 1.14
CA ARG A 119 9.93 -4.78 1.89
C ARG A 119 8.70 -3.89 1.94
N CYS A 120 8.38 -3.40 3.14
CA CYS A 120 7.24 -2.52 3.39
C CYS A 120 7.69 -1.28 4.16
N ILE A 121 7.47 -0.11 3.57
CA ILE A 121 7.79 1.20 4.11
C ILE A 121 6.49 1.86 4.57
N ILE A 122 6.39 2.12 5.87
CA ILE A 122 5.17 2.59 6.53
C ILE A 122 5.34 4.04 6.98
N GLY A 123 4.33 4.88 6.70
CA GLY A 123 4.31 6.29 7.06
C GLY A 123 3.97 6.57 8.52
N VAL A 124 2.93 5.92 9.05
CA VAL A 124 2.53 6.03 10.46
C VAL A 124 1.85 4.74 10.91
N GLY A 125 1.93 4.43 12.21
CA GLY A 125 1.21 3.29 12.81
C GLY A 125 -0.29 3.53 12.82
N GLU A 126 -1.05 2.44 12.98
CA GLU A 126 -2.48 2.55 13.29
C GLU A 126 -2.67 3.36 14.58
N PRO A 127 -3.58 4.35 14.62
CA PRO A 127 -3.84 5.12 15.84
C PRO A 127 -4.43 4.23 16.95
N ASP A 128 -3.96 4.42 18.19
CA ASP A 128 -4.37 3.62 19.34
C ASP A 128 -5.87 3.74 19.69
N ASP A 129 -6.54 4.80 19.22
CA ASP A 129 -7.97 5.07 19.41
C ASP A 129 -8.88 4.43 18.35
N PHE A 130 -8.33 3.62 17.43
CA PHE A 130 -9.10 2.92 16.40
C PHE A 130 -9.13 1.40 16.62
N VAL A 131 -8.15 0.67 16.07
CA VAL A 131 -8.06 -0.79 16.18
C VAL A 131 -6.65 -1.15 16.57
N LYS A 132 -6.49 -2.15 17.46
CA LYS A 132 -5.17 -2.71 17.74
C LYS A 132 -4.65 -3.44 16.51
N CYS A 133 -3.77 -2.79 15.75
CA CYS A 133 -3.13 -3.36 14.57
C CYS A 133 -1.85 -4.11 14.96
N GLU A 134 -1.60 -5.21 14.27
CA GLU A 134 -0.38 -6.03 14.40
C GLU A 134 0.22 -6.31 13.02
N GLY A 135 -0.09 -5.48 12.02
CA GLY A 135 0.22 -5.75 10.63
C GLY A 135 1.71 -5.67 10.34
N ALA A 136 2.39 -4.67 10.91
CA ALA A 136 3.84 -4.55 10.83
C ALA A 136 4.53 -5.75 11.49
N GLN A 137 4.01 -6.26 12.61
CA GLN A 137 4.58 -7.43 13.28
C GLN A 137 4.38 -8.69 12.44
N LYS A 138 3.16 -8.93 11.92
CA LYS A 138 2.87 -10.05 11.01
C LYS A 138 3.78 -10.07 9.78
N LEU A 139 4.06 -8.90 9.19
CA LEU A 139 4.97 -8.78 8.06
C LEU A 139 6.41 -9.14 8.45
N LYS A 140 6.92 -8.62 9.57
CA LYS A 140 8.25 -8.95 10.09
C LYS A 140 8.41 -10.44 10.37
N ASP A 141 7.43 -11.05 11.04
CA ASP A 141 7.44 -12.47 11.37
C ASP A 141 7.44 -13.36 10.11
N ALA A 142 6.93 -12.84 8.99
CA ALA A 142 6.97 -13.48 7.68
C ALA A 142 8.25 -13.18 6.87
N GLY A 143 9.23 -12.49 7.45
CA GLY A 143 10.50 -12.15 6.81
C GLY A 143 10.46 -10.95 5.86
N VAL A 144 9.43 -10.09 5.97
CA VAL A 144 9.37 -8.81 5.24
C VAL A 144 10.16 -7.76 6.00
N ASP A 145 11.04 -7.03 5.31
CA ASP A 145 11.74 -5.86 5.87
C ASP A 145 10.75 -4.71 6.06
N VAL A 146 10.39 -4.43 7.32
CA VAL A 146 9.47 -3.35 7.66
C VAL A 146 10.23 -2.12 8.13
N VAL A 147 10.10 -1.04 7.38
CA VAL A 147 10.76 0.24 7.62
C VAL A 147 9.73 1.30 8.01
N TRP A 148 9.90 1.90 9.19
CA TRP A 148 9.10 3.05 9.61
C TRP A 148 9.75 4.35 9.14
N LEU A 149 9.08 5.06 8.24
CA LEU A 149 9.62 6.28 7.67
C LEU A 149 9.48 7.44 8.67
N LYS A 150 10.61 8.05 9.02
CA LYS A 150 10.66 9.17 9.96
C LYS A 150 10.39 10.50 9.26
N GLY A 151 9.74 11.43 9.97
CA GLY A 151 9.52 12.81 9.55
C GLY A 151 8.24 13.07 8.76
N LEU A 152 7.46 12.03 8.40
CA LEU A 152 6.19 12.16 7.69
C LEU A 152 4.98 11.66 8.51
N GLU A 153 5.19 11.21 9.75
CA GLU A 153 4.16 10.58 10.59
C GLU A 153 2.94 11.50 10.75
N LYS A 154 3.17 12.79 11.05
CA LYS A 154 2.10 13.79 11.20
C LYS A 154 1.29 13.98 9.92
N LYS A 155 1.95 13.99 8.75
CA LYS A 155 1.28 14.15 7.45
C LYS A 155 0.48 12.92 7.10
N CYS A 156 1.05 11.73 7.34
CA CYS A 156 0.37 10.46 7.15
C CYS A 156 -0.87 10.32 8.05
N LEU A 157 -0.75 10.69 9.32
CA LEU A 157 -1.88 10.65 10.26
C LEU A 157 -2.97 11.68 9.90
N ALA A 158 -2.57 12.89 9.50
CA ALA A 158 -3.52 13.90 9.03
C ALA A 158 -4.25 13.45 7.75
N ALA A 159 -3.56 12.78 6.83
CA ALA A 159 -4.17 12.19 5.65
C ALA A 159 -5.17 11.08 6.04
N ALA A 160 -4.78 10.18 6.96
CA ALA A 160 -5.65 9.12 7.47
C ALA A 160 -6.97 9.67 8.02
N ARG A 161 -6.90 10.73 8.83
CA ARG A 161 -8.05 11.38 9.48
C ARG A 161 -8.72 12.47 8.63
N LYS A 162 -8.39 12.59 7.35
CA LYS A 162 -9.02 13.57 6.45
C LYS A 162 -10.55 13.43 6.55
N GLY A 163 -11.23 14.55 6.79
CA GLY A 163 -12.71 14.59 6.86
C GLY A 163 -13.35 13.92 8.08
N GLN A 164 -12.57 13.41 9.04
CA GLN A 164 -13.11 12.96 10.32
C GLN A 164 -13.23 14.14 11.26
N HIS A 165 -14.44 14.38 11.77
CA HIS A 165 -14.63 15.34 12.84
C HIS A 165 -14.21 14.67 14.15
N CYS A 166 -13.34 15.33 14.91
CA CYS A 166 -13.09 14.92 16.28
C CYS A 166 -14.44 15.01 17.00
N ALA A 167 -15.04 13.87 17.36
CA ALA A 167 -16.19 13.84 18.26
C ALA A 167 -15.70 14.24 19.65
N ARG A 168 -15.45 15.54 19.85
CA ARG A 168 -15.17 16.17 21.13
C ARG A 168 -15.79 17.55 21.14
N GLU A 169 -17.08 17.59 21.44
CA GLU A 169 -17.72 18.58 22.30
C GLU A 169 -18.71 17.86 23.22
#